data_AF-A0A7V8E145-F1
#
_entry.id   AF-A0A7V8E145-F1
#
_cell.length_a   1.000
_cell.length_b   1.000
_cell.length_c   1.000
_cell.angle_alpha   90.00
_cell.angle_beta   90.00
_cell.angle_gamma   90.00
#
_symmetry.space_group_name_H-M   'P 1'
#
loop_
_entity.id
_entity.type
_entity.pdbx_description
1 polymer ?
#
loop_
_entity_poly.entity_id
_entity_poly.type
_entity_poly.pdbx_seq_one_letter_code
_entity_poly.pdbx_strand_id
1 'polypeptide(L)'
;MLSDDAVIARLNAEYVPVTVNITDAGWPDDSPALAPWTWGYDAWPFSKLGFVNALVCDPSGRLPYAWAGSGMKAEFETSANYHPDIFLKFLDRADAHRALVNGIHESAIPVEERRKLIRAMLASEFGTSEDRVEWFIRKRMREDVLD
;
A
#
# COMPACT_ATOMS: atom_id res chain seq x y z
N MET A 1 -3.34 4.12 -20.25
CA MET A 1 -3.24 5.54 -19.81
C MET A 1 -4.30 5.75 -18.72
N LEU A 2 -3.94 6.29 -17.55
CA LEU A 2 -4.81 6.49 -16.35
C LEU A 2 -6.04 7.41 -16.56
N SER A 3 -6.41 7.69 -17.81
CA SER A 3 -7.51 8.56 -18.21
C SER A 3 -8.85 7.82 -18.35
N ASP A 4 -9.01 6.66 -17.69
CA ASP A 4 -10.26 5.91 -17.73
C ASP A 4 -11.20 6.46 -16.66
N ASP A 5 -12.34 6.99 -17.08
CA ASP A 5 -13.33 7.64 -16.22
C ASP A 5 -13.80 6.72 -15.08
N ALA A 6 -13.83 5.39 -15.31
CA ALA A 6 -14.22 4.42 -14.29
C ALA A 6 -13.17 4.31 -13.15
N VAL A 7 -11.88 4.33 -13.50
CA VAL A 7 -10.78 4.32 -12.54
C VAL A 7 -10.77 5.62 -11.75
N ILE A 8 -10.90 6.75 -12.44
CA ILE A 8 -10.92 8.10 -11.83
C ILE A 8 -12.13 8.23 -10.89
N ALA A 9 -13.32 7.76 -11.30
CA ALA A 9 -14.52 7.83 -10.49
C ALA A 9 -14.38 7.02 -9.19
N ARG A 10 -13.85 5.79 -9.26
CA ARG A 10 -13.63 4.96 -8.07
C ARG A 10 -12.56 5.56 -7.16
N LEU A 11 -11.44 6.00 -7.73
CA LEU A 11 -10.39 6.68 -6.97
C LEU A 11 -10.90 7.91 -6.24
N ASN A 12 -11.76 8.73 -6.85
CA ASN A 12 -12.33 9.92 -6.21
C ASN A 12 -13.43 9.62 -5.18
N ALA A 13 -14.15 8.50 -5.32
CA ALA A 13 -15.26 8.15 -4.44
C ALA A 13 -14.81 7.43 -3.16
N GLU A 14 -13.82 6.54 -3.29
CA GLU A 14 -13.46 5.59 -2.23
C GLU A 14 -12.05 5.82 -1.68
N TYR A 15 -11.22 6.53 -2.43
CA TYR A 15 -9.83 6.79 -2.09
C TYR A 15 -9.57 8.30 -2.10
N VAL A 16 -8.44 8.71 -1.53
CA VAL A 16 -7.92 10.06 -1.74
C VAL A 16 -6.85 9.91 -2.81
N PRO A 17 -7.11 10.31 -4.08
CA PRO A 17 -6.11 10.20 -5.12
C PRO A 17 -5.02 11.22 -4.85
N VAL A 18 -3.91 10.74 -4.29
CA VAL A 18 -2.72 11.57 -4.19
C VAL A 18 -1.93 11.36 -5.46
N THR A 19 -2.07 12.26 -6.42
CA THR A 19 -1.09 12.37 -7.52
C THR A 19 0.20 12.93 -6.92
N VAL A 20 1.01 12.07 -6.32
CA VAL A 20 2.32 12.51 -5.87
C VAL A 20 3.26 12.55 -7.06
N ASN A 21 3.41 13.72 -7.68
CA ASN A 21 4.56 13.99 -8.53
C ASN A 21 5.79 14.17 -7.64
N ILE A 22 6.30 13.07 -7.06
CA ILE A 22 7.62 13.05 -6.40
C ILE A 22 8.68 13.12 -7.48
N THR A 23 8.83 14.28 -8.13
CA THR A 23 9.98 14.51 -9.02
C THR A 23 11.27 14.21 -8.25
N ASP A 24 12.41 14.16 -8.94
CA ASP A 24 13.72 13.97 -8.28
C ASP A 24 14.02 15.01 -7.16
N ALA A 25 13.18 16.05 -7.02
CA ALA A 25 13.18 17.04 -5.94
C ALA A 25 12.51 16.60 -4.62
N GLY A 26 11.88 15.41 -4.55
CA GLY A 26 11.28 14.90 -3.31
C GLY A 26 9.82 15.33 -3.07
N TRP A 27 9.40 15.29 -1.80
CA TRP A 27 8.04 15.70 -1.38
C TRP A 27 7.91 17.23 -1.37
N PRO A 28 6.73 17.80 -1.66
CA PRO A 28 6.46 19.20 -1.36
C PRO A 28 6.68 19.46 0.14
N ASP A 29 7.43 20.49 0.48
CA ASP A 29 7.65 20.89 1.87
C ASP A 29 6.31 21.20 2.56
N ASP A 30 6.17 20.76 3.82
CA ASP A 30 5.04 21.09 4.71
C ASP A 30 3.64 20.87 4.12
N SER A 31 3.35 19.63 3.67
CA SER A 31 1.97 19.21 3.40
C SER A 31 1.46 18.25 4.48
N PRO A 32 0.72 18.73 5.49
CA PRO A 32 0.18 17.88 6.57
C PRO A 32 -0.68 16.73 6.06
N ALA A 33 -1.41 16.94 4.96
CA ALA A 33 -2.21 15.90 4.31
C ALA A 33 -1.36 14.76 3.72
N LEU A 34 -0.08 15.03 3.42
CA LEU A 34 0.86 14.05 2.89
C LEU A 34 1.68 13.35 3.97
N ALA A 35 1.63 13.79 5.23
CA ALA A 35 2.47 13.24 6.30
C ALA A 35 2.34 11.71 6.50
N PRO A 36 1.13 11.10 6.47
CA PRO A 36 0.98 9.63 6.50
C PRO A 36 1.65 8.93 5.32
N TRP A 37 1.64 9.57 4.15
CA TRP A 37 2.16 9.03 2.89
C TRP A 37 3.68 9.18 2.77
N THR A 38 4.23 10.33 3.18
CA THR A 38 5.67 10.55 3.32
C THR A 38 6.29 9.51 4.25
N TRP A 39 5.64 9.28 5.39
CA TRP A 39 6.06 8.23 6.32
C TRP A 39 6.03 6.85 5.65
N GLY A 40 4.95 6.51 4.93
CA GLY A 40 4.83 5.22 4.25
C GLY A 40 5.96 5.03 3.24
N TYR A 41 6.13 5.99 2.33
CA TYR A 41 7.21 5.94 1.33
C TYR A 41 8.60 5.79 1.96
N ASP A 42 8.93 6.57 2.99
CA ASP A 42 10.25 6.50 3.64
C ASP A 42 10.44 5.25 4.51
N ALA A 43 9.33 4.65 4.97
CA ALA A 43 9.34 3.38 5.67
C ALA A 43 9.61 2.23 4.72
N TRP A 44 8.90 2.13 3.58
CA TRP A 44 8.93 0.96 2.71
C TRP A 44 10.16 0.91 1.79
N PRO A 45 11.06 -0.09 1.90
CA PRO A 45 12.32 -0.13 1.14
C PRO A 45 12.13 -0.30 -0.38
N PHE A 46 10.93 -0.68 -0.82
CA PHE A 46 10.58 -0.90 -2.23
C PHE A 46 9.96 0.33 -2.91
N SER A 47 9.69 1.40 -2.15
CA SER A 47 9.09 2.65 -2.66
C SER A 47 10.07 3.50 -3.47
N LYS A 48 11.39 3.40 -3.17
CA LYS A 48 12.44 4.30 -3.69
C LYS A 48 12.86 4.05 -5.14
N LEU A 49 12.30 3.03 -5.78
CA LEU A 49 12.61 2.72 -7.17
C LEU A 49 11.50 3.30 -8.06
N GLY A 50 11.68 4.59 -8.35
CA GLY A 50 10.95 5.50 -9.25
C GLY A 50 9.56 5.13 -9.74
N PHE A 51 8.55 5.93 -9.38
CA PHE A 51 7.25 6.22 -10.05
C PHE A 51 6.34 5.11 -10.60
N VAL A 52 6.80 3.86 -10.70
CA VAL A 52 6.03 2.75 -11.25
C VAL A 52 5.21 2.03 -10.19
N ASN A 53 5.23 2.49 -8.93
CA ASN A 53 4.61 1.81 -7.80
C ASN A 53 3.36 2.55 -7.31
N ALA A 54 2.31 1.81 -7.00
CA ALA A 54 1.13 2.24 -6.28
C ALA A 54 0.99 1.40 -5.00
N LEU A 55 0.81 2.06 -3.87
CA LEU A 55 0.61 1.43 -2.57
C LEU A 55 -0.76 1.88 -2.03
N VAL A 56 -1.61 0.92 -1.66
CA VAL A 56 -2.85 1.21 -0.93
C VAL A 56 -2.61 0.83 0.52
N CYS A 57 -2.89 1.75 1.44
CA CYS A 57 -2.73 1.55 2.87
C CYS A 57 -3.94 2.05 3.66
N ASP A 58 -3.95 1.73 4.95
CA ASP A 58 -4.93 2.22 5.92
C ASP A 58 -4.88 3.75 6.04
N PRO A 59 -5.92 4.40 6.61
CA PRO A 59 -5.96 5.84 6.74
C PRO A 59 -4.79 6.47 7.53
N SER A 60 -4.12 5.70 8.40
CA SER A 60 -2.93 6.18 9.12
C SER A 60 -1.64 6.11 8.30
N GLY A 61 -1.69 5.50 7.11
CA GLY A 61 -0.54 5.29 6.23
C GLY A 61 0.40 4.17 6.69
N ARG A 62 0.07 3.47 7.78
CA ARG A 62 0.95 2.52 8.46
C ARG A 62 0.85 1.11 7.91
N LEU A 63 -0.36 0.62 7.62
CA LEU A 63 -0.64 -0.74 7.19
C LEU A 63 -1.00 -0.79 5.71
N PRO A 64 -0.19 -1.41 4.85
CA PRO A 64 -0.53 -1.57 3.45
C PRO A 64 -1.48 -2.75 3.25
N TYR A 65 -2.42 -2.59 2.33
CA TYR A 65 -3.31 -3.65 1.88
C TYR A 65 -2.86 -4.26 0.56
N ALA A 66 -2.29 -3.47 -0.34
CA ALA A 66 -1.76 -4.00 -1.59
C ALA A 66 -0.67 -3.10 -2.16
N TRP A 67 0.18 -3.71 -2.98
CA TRP A 67 1.17 -3.01 -3.80
C TRP A 67 1.07 -3.45 -5.25
N ALA A 68 1.19 -2.50 -6.16
CA ALA A 68 1.34 -2.75 -7.58
C ALA A 68 2.47 -1.91 -8.16
N GLY A 69 3.10 -2.42 -9.21
CA GLY A 69 4.20 -1.75 -9.87
C GLY A 69 5.41 -2.65 -10.08
N SER A 70 6.27 -2.25 -11.02
CA SER A 70 7.52 -2.97 -11.31
C SER A 70 8.68 -2.54 -10.42
N GLY A 71 8.55 -1.39 -9.74
CA GLY A 71 9.68 -0.76 -9.06
C GLY A 71 10.88 -0.51 -9.97
N MET A 72 10.71 -0.50 -11.28
CA MET A 72 11.78 -0.24 -12.25
C MET A 72 11.28 0.68 -13.35
N LYS A 73 11.90 1.86 -13.49
CA LYS A 73 11.54 2.83 -14.54
C LYS A 73 11.57 2.22 -15.95
N ALA A 74 12.49 1.28 -16.20
CA ALA A 74 12.59 0.58 -17.48
C ALA A 74 11.37 -0.30 -17.79
N GLU A 75 10.57 -0.63 -16.78
CA GLU A 75 9.38 -1.48 -16.88
C GLU A 75 8.08 -0.65 -16.73
N PHE A 76 8.11 0.65 -17.04
CA PHE A 76 6.92 1.50 -16.93
C PHE A 76 5.80 1.05 -17.88
N GLU A 77 6.14 0.54 -19.06
CA GLU A 77 5.17 0.04 -20.03
C GLU A 77 4.45 -1.22 -19.57
N THR A 78 4.96 -1.95 -18.58
CA THR A 78 4.33 -3.16 -18.02
C THR A 78 3.76 -2.94 -16.62
N SER A 79 4.01 -1.78 -16.00
CA SER A 79 3.49 -1.48 -14.68
C SER A 79 1.97 -1.32 -14.70
N ALA A 80 1.31 -1.92 -13.70
CA ALA A 80 -0.13 -1.83 -13.48
C ALA A 80 -0.63 -0.37 -13.50
N ASN A 81 0.19 0.59 -13.06
CA ASN A 81 -0.15 2.01 -13.02
C ASN A 81 -0.51 2.58 -14.40
N TYR A 82 -0.11 1.94 -15.51
CA TYR A 82 -0.39 2.44 -16.86
C TYR A 82 -1.46 1.64 -17.61
N HIS A 83 -1.94 0.54 -17.02
CA HIS A 83 -2.92 -0.39 -17.57
C HIS A 83 -4.20 -0.43 -16.72
N PRO A 84 -5.28 0.25 -17.14
CA PRO A 84 -6.50 0.38 -16.34
C PRO A 84 -7.10 -0.95 -15.86
N ASP A 85 -7.11 -1.97 -16.71
CA ASP A 85 -7.64 -3.30 -16.39
C ASP A 85 -6.82 -4.03 -15.32
N ILE A 86 -5.49 -3.85 -15.34
CA ILE A 86 -4.58 -4.41 -14.33
C ILE A 86 -4.70 -3.60 -13.03
N PHE A 87 -4.79 -2.27 -13.14
CA PHE A 87 -4.91 -1.37 -11.99
C PHE A 87 -6.22 -1.60 -11.22
N LEU A 88 -7.33 -1.82 -11.93
CA LEU A 88 -8.62 -2.16 -11.29
C LEU A 88 -8.54 -3.47 -10.50
N LYS A 89 -7.91 -4.51 -11.05
CA LYS A 89 -7.68 -5.78 -10.32
C LYS A 89 -6.80 -5.57 -9.08
N PHE A 90 -5.83 -4.66 -9.15
CA PHE A 90 -5.03 -4.26 -8.00
C PHE A 90 -5.90 -3.60 -6.90
N LEU A 91 -6.81 -2.68 -7.27
CA LEU A 91 -7.73 -2.06 -6.32
C LEU A 91 -8.70 -3.09 -5.70
N ASP A 92 -9.24 -4.01 -6.51
CA ASP A 92 -10.11 -5.09 -6.01
C ASP A 92 -9.36 -5.98 -5.00
N ARG A 93 -8.09 -6.28 -5.26
CA ARG A 93 -7.24 -7.02 -4.31
C ARG A 93 -6.99 -6.22 -3.03
N ALA A 94 -6.73 -4.92 -3.14
CA ALA A 94 -6.56 -4.03 -1.99
C ALA A 94 -7.81 -4.01 -1.10
N ASP A 95 -9.00 -3.93 -1.68
CA ASP A 95 -10.26 -3.97 -0.94
C ASP A 95 -10.50 -5.32 -0.27
N ALA A 96 -10.20 -6.42 -0.96
CA ALA A 96 -10.29 -7.75 -0.36
C ALA A 96 -9.36 -7.92 0.85
N HIS A 97 -8.11 -7.44 0.74
CA HIS A 97 -7.17 -7.47 1.86
C HIS A 97 -7.60 -6.56 3.01
N ARG A 98 -8.11 -5.36 2.71
CA ARG A 98 -8.68 -4.47 3.72
C ARG A 98 -9.85 -5.14 4.46
N ALA A 99 -10.78 -5.74 3.74
CA ALA A 99 -11.92 -6.44 4.33
C ALA A 99 -11.46 -7.63 5.20
N LEU A 100 -10.46 -8.39 4.75
CA LEU A 100 -9.87 -9.47 5.52
C LEU A 100 -9.22 -8.97 6.82
N VAL A 101 -8.39 -7.92 6.75
CA VAL A 101 -7.75 -7.33 7.94
C VAL A 101 -8.79 -6.84 8.93
N ASN A 102 -9.81 -6.12 8.47
CA ASN A 102 -10.88 -5.64 9.34
C ASN A 102 -11.63 -6.81 10.00
N GLY A 103 -11.96 -7.86 9.24
CA GLY A 103 -12.57 -9.06 9.78
C GLY A 103 -11.69 -9.78 10.80
N ILE A 104 -10.36 -9.75 10.63
CA ILE A 104 -9.41 -10.26 11.62
C ILE A 104 -9.47 -9.39 12.89
N HIS A 105 -9.33 -8.06 12.79
CA HIS A 105 -9.39 -7.15 13.94
C HIS A 105 -10.70 -7.26 14.74
N GLU A 106 -11.82 -7.45 14.05
CA GLU A 106 -13.15 -7.60 14.67
C GLU A 106 -13.41 -9.00 15.25
N SER A 107 -12.55 -9.98 14.94
CA SER A 107 -12.75 -11.36 15.37
C SER A 107 -12.40 -11.58 16.86
N ALA A 108 -13.02 -12.60 17.46
CA ALA A 108 -12.78 -12.99 18.84
C ALA A 108 -11.50 -13.84 19.04
N ILE A 109 -10.69 -14.06 17.99
CA ILE A 109 -9.45 -14.84 18.13
C ILE A 109 -8.42 -14.03 18.93
N PRO A 110 -7.49 -14.69 19.64
CA PRO A 110 -6.54 -13.98 20.47
C PRO A 110 -5.60 -13.10 19.63
N VAL A 111 -5.08 -12.04 20.25
CA VAL A 111 -4.31 -10.97 19.59
C VAL A 111 -3.11 -11.52 18.82
N GLU A 112 -2.39 -12.48 19.39
CA GLU A 112 -1.21 -13.06 18.77
C GLU A 112 -1.54 -13.84 17.48
N GLU A 113 -2.69 -14.51 17.45
CA GLU A 113 -3.21 -15.17 16.26
C GLU A 113 -3.65 -14.16 15.19
N ARG A 114 -4.29 -13.05 15.58
CA ARG A 114 -4.61 -11.94 14.65
C ARG A 114 -3.36 -11.39 13.99
N ARG A 115 -2.36 -11.04 14.81
CA ARG A 115 -1.06 -10.54 14.35
C ARG A 115 -0.40 -11.50 13.38
N LYS A 116 -0.41 -12.79 13.68
CA LYS A 116 0.14 -13.82 12.81
C LYS A 116 -0.57 -13.88 11.45
N LEU A 117 -1.90 -13.85 11.43
CA LEU A 117 -2.68 -13.88 10.18
C LEU A 117 -2.39 -12.66 9.30
N ILE A 118 -2.34 -11.46 9.90
CA ILE A 118 -2.04 -10.23 9.17
C ILE A 118 -0.61 -10.27 8.63
N ARG A 119 0.37 -10.71 9.43
CA ARG A 119 1.77 -10.87 8.98
C ARG A 119 1.89 -11.85 7.82
N ALA A 120 1.21 -13.00 7.87
CA ALA A 120 1.24 -13.98 6.80
C ALA A 120 0.62 -13.45 5.49
N MET A 121 -0.49 -12.71 5.59
CA MET A 121 -1.10 -12.06 4.44
C MET A 121 -0.18 -11.01 3.80
N LEU A 122 0.48 -10.17 4.61
CA LEU A 122 1.48 -9.22 4.12
C LEU A 122 2.67 -9.94 3.48
N ALA A 123 3.19 -11.00 4.10
CA ALA A 123 4.29 -11.77 3.55
C ALA A 123 3.96 -12.32 2.15
N SER A 124 2.74 -12.82 1.98
CA SER A 124 2.23 -13.27 0.69
C SER A 124 2.10 -12.12 -0.33
N GLU A 125 1.46 -11.01 0.04
CA GLU A 125 1.27 -9.85 -0.88
C GLU A 125 2.60 -9.26 -1.34
N PHE A 126 3.59 -9.17 -0.46
CA PHE A 126 4.90 -8.59 -0.76
C PHE A 126 5.93 -9.61 -1.25
N GLY A 127 5.55 -10.87 -1.44
CA GLY A 127 6.45 -11.93 -1.89
C GLY A 127 7.70 -12.06 -1.01
N THR A 128 7.53 -12.01 0.31
CA THR A 128 8.65 -12.00 1.27
C THR A 128 8.39 -12.90 2.47
N SER A 129 9.35 -13.03 3.40
CA SER A 129 9.19 -13.87 4.60
C SER A 129 8.43 -13.15 5.71
N GLU A 130 7.69 -13.90 6.52
CA GLU A 130 7.02 -13.39 7.73
C GLU A 130 8.03 -12.73 8.70
N ASP A 131 9.24 -13.27 8.86
CA ASP A 131 10.29 -12.67 9.68
C ASP A 131 10.69 -11.27 9.20
N ARG A 132 10.72 -11.07 7.88
CA ARG A 132 11.06 -9.76 7.29
C ARG A 132 9.92 -8.77 7.49
N VAL A 133 8.68 -9.23 7.37
CA VAL A 133 7.47 -8.45 7.70
C VAL A 133 7.46 -8.08 9.18
N GLU A 134 7.72 -9.02 10.07
CA GLU A 134 7.75 -8.78 11.52
C GLU A 134 8.84 -7.76 11.89
N TRP A 135 10.06 -7.93 11.37
CA TRP A 135 11.13 -6.96 11.55
C TRP A 135 10.69 -5.56 11.10
N PHE A 136 10.02 -5.48 9.96
CA PHE A 136 9.55 -4.23 9.39
C PHE A 136 8.50 -3.55 10.28
N ILE A 137 7.49 -4.31 10.71
CA ILE A 137 6.43 -3.82 11.61
C ILE A 137 7.04 -3.27 12.90
N ARG A 138 7.92 -4.05 13.55
CA ARG A 138 8.58 -3.64 14.80
C ARG A 138 9.44 -2.39 14.63
N LYS A 139 10.14 -2.25 13.50
CA LYS A 139 11.08 -1.13 13.26
C LYS A 139 10.41 0.12 12.74
N ARG A 140 9.34 -0.01 11.97
CA ARG A 140 8.73 1.11 11.25
C ARG A 140 7.31 1.33 11.74
N MET A 141 6.40 0.37 11.60
CA MET A 141 4.95 0.57 11.74
C MET A 141 4.42 0.63 13.18
N ARG A 142 5.17 0.06 14.14
CA ARG A 142 4.74 -0.29 15.50
C ARG A 142 3.71 -1.43 15.49
N GLU A 143 3.76 -2.28 16.50
CA GLU A 143 3.00 -3.54 16.54
C GLU A 143 1.50 -3.34 16.74
N ASP A 144 1.08 -2.18 17.30
CA ASP A 144 -0.32 -1.81 17.51
C ASP A 144 -1.13 -1.70 16.19
N VAL A 145 -0.46 -1.60 15.06
CA VAL A 145 -1.12 -1.56 13.75
C VAL A 145 -1.78 -2.90 13.36
N LEU A 146 -1.48 -3.97 14.09
CA LEU A 146 -1.99 -5.32 13.88
C LEU A 146 -3.13 -5.70 14.84
N ASP A 147 -3.50 -4.80 15.76
CA ASP A 147 -4.37 -5.09 16.90
C ASP A 147 -5.86 -4.83 16.67
#